data_AF-A0A136LZR4-F1
#
_entry.id   AF-A0A136LZR4-F1
#
_cell.length_a   1.000
_cell.length_b   1.000
_cell.length_c   1.000
_cell.angle_alpha   90.00
_cell.angle_beta   90.00
_cell.angle_gamma   90.00
#
_symmetry.space_group_name_H-M   'P 1'
#
loop_
_entity.id
_entity.type
_entity.pdbx_description
1 polymer ?
#
loop_
_entity_poly.entity_id
_entity_poly.type
_entity_poly.pdbx_seq_one_letter_code
_entity_poly.pdbx_strand_id
1 'polypeptide(L)'
;MGSRLVRQPDLTVLLDKDSFASYVYYAFENEVNVLKLFRNKPNEADQIKNLLVPEFPHFDYILLTQGEAHMSSNRLQELLKNIPSIELTAFIPLPALKSKDNFIF
;
A
#
# COMPACT_ATOMS: atom_id res chain seq x y z
N MET A 1 9.77 -20.71 4.33
CA MET A 1 9.37 -19.95 3.13
C MET A 1 8.96 -18.56 3.58
N GLY A 2 9.89 -17.58 3.58
CA GLY A 2 9.62 -16.24 4.08
C GLY A 2 9.15 -15.33 2.93
N SER A 3 7.94 -14.80 3.02
CA SER A 3 7.44 -13.73 2.16
C SER A 3 8.20 -12.45 2.47
N ARG A 4 9.30 -12.19 1.74
CA ARG A 4 10.13 -11.00 1.91
C ARG A 4 9.63 -9.90 0.98
N LEU A 5 8.93 -8.91 1.54
CA LEU A 5 8.68 -7.64 0.85
C LEU A 5 10.03 -6.99 0.54
N VAL A 6 10.37 -6.88 -0.75
CA VAL A 6 11.60 -6.22 -1.19
C VAL A 6 11.28 -4.78 -1.57
N ARG A 7 12.16 -3.85 -1.18
CA ARG A 7 12.02 -2.45 -1.56
C ARG A 7 12.17 -2.34 -3.07
N GLN A 8 11.21 -1.71 -3.70
CA GLN A 8 11.19 -1.45 -5.14
C GLN A 8 11.67 0.00 -5.40
N PRO A 9 12.01 0.36 -6.66
CA PRO A 9 12.25 1.76 -7.02
C PRO A 9 11.09 2.64 -6.56
N ASP A 10 11.34 3.89 -6.21
CA ASP A 10 10.28 4.76 -5.70
C ASP A 10 9.20 4.97 -6.77
N LEU A 11 7.92 4.82 -6.38
CA LEU A 11 6.77 4.98 -7.25
C LEU A 11 6.52 6.47 -7.48
N THR A 12 6.75 6.95 -8.70
CA THR A 12 6.42 8.34 -9.06
C THR A 12 4.97 8.43 -9.52
N VAL A 13 4.13 9.13 -8.77
CA VAL A 13 2.73 9.39 -9.11
C VAL A 13 2.61 10.86 -9.50
N LEU A 14 2.01 11.11 -10.67
CA LEU A 14 1.63 12.45 -11.10
C LEU A 14 0.40 12.88 -10.30
N LEU A 15 0.54 13.90 -9.45
CA LEU A 15 -0.53 14.42 -8.60
C LEU A 15 -1.30 15.56 -9.29
N ASP A 16 -0.60 16.40 -10.04
CA ASP A 16 -1.17 17.52 -10.80
C ASP A 16 -0.34 17.74 -12.08
N LYS A 17 -0.75 18.68 -12.95
CA LYS A 17 -0.20 18.93 -14.29
C LYS A 17 1.32 19.10 -14.37
N ASP A 18 1.98 19.46 -13.26
CA ASP A 18 3.44 19.59 -13.18
C ASP A 18 4.02 19.08 -11.84
N SER A 19 3.21 18.43 -11.01
CA SER A 19 3.63 17.97 -9.68
C SER A 19 3.66 16.45 -9.61
N PHE A 20 4.85 15.91 -9.35
CA PHE A 20 5.09 14.50 -9.13
C PHE A 20 5.41 14.26 -7.67
N ALA A 21 4.85 13.20 -7.08
CA ALA A 21 5.30 12.68 -5.79
C ALA A 21 5.96 11.34 -5.98
N SER A 22 7.05 11.12 -5.23
CA SER A 22 7.69 9.81 -5.13
C SER A 22 7.25 9.12 -3.84
N TYR A 23 6.79 7.88 -3.93
CA TYR A 23 6.35 7.07 -2.81
C TYR A 23 7.20 5.82 -2.70
N VAL A 24 7.62 5.50 -1.47
CA VAL A 24 8.30 4.24 -1.22
C VAL A 24 7.27 3.12 -1.33
N TYR A 25 7.54 2.14 -2.18
CA TYR A 25 6.77 0.91 -2.21
C TYR A 25 7.67 -0.32 -2.15
N TYR A 26 7.06 -1.39 -1.66
CA TYR A 26 7.64 -2.71 -1.57
C TYR A 26 6.72 -3.64 -2.32
N ALA A 27 7.28 -4.56 -3.10
CA ALA A 27 6.51 -5.58 -3.78
C ALA A 27 7.08 -6.94 -3.46
N PHE A 28 6.19 -7.92 -3.46
CA PHE A 28 6.51 -9.32 -3.35
C PHE A 28 5.54 -10.05 -4.26
N GLU A 29 6.05 -10.67 -5.31
CA GLU A 29 5.27 -11.60 -6.11
C GLU A 29 5.78 -13.02 -5.88
N ASN A 30 4.86 -13.95 -5.89
CA ASN A 30 5.10 -15.37 -5.94
C ASN A 30 4.09 -15.99 -6.92
N GLU A 31 4.29 -17.24 -7.29
CA GLU A 31 3.51 -17.95 -8.33
C GLU A 31 1.98 -17.86 -8.17
N VAL A 32 1.49 -17.65 -6.95
CA VAL A 32 0.06 -17.63 -6.60
C VAL A 32 -0.40 -16.34 -5.92
N ASN A 33 0.53 -15.45 -5.54
CA ASN A 33 0.22 -14.30 -4.69
C ASN A 33 1.10 -13.10 -5.00
N VAL A 34 0.49 -11.92 -5.08
CA VAL A 34 1.17 -10.63 -5.21
C VAL A 34 0.79 -9.77 -4.02
N LEU A 35 1.80 -9.28 -3.30
CA LEU A 35 1.69 -8.35 -2.18
C LEU A 35 2.46 -7.08 -2.56
N LYS A 36 1.82 -5.92 -2.47
CA LYS A 36 2.47 -4.63 -2.68
C LYS A 36 2.19 -3.73 -1.48
N LEU A 37 3.20 -3.37 -0.73
CA LEU A 37 3.10 -2.45 0.41
C LEU A 37 3.54 -1.06 -0.04
N PHE A 38 2.63 -0.09 0.01
CA PHE A 38 2.88 1.29 -0.32
C PHE A 38 2.94 2.13 0.95
N ARG A 39 3.84 3.11 0.99
CA ARG A 39 3.80 4.14 2.02
C ARG A 39 2.78 5.21 1.62
N ASN A 40 1.86 5.53 2.52
CA ASN A 40 0.83 6.54 2.24
C ASN A 40 1.42 7.95 2.12
N LYS A 41 2.48 8.21 2.91
CA LYS A 41 3.23 9.48 2.89
C LYS A 41 4.26 9.48 1.76
N PRO A 42 4.36 10.58 1.00
CA PRO A 42 5.40 10.74 0.00
C PRO A 42 6.78 10.86 0.64
N ASN A 43 7.81 10.62 -0.15
CA ASN A 43 9.21 10.76 0.26
C ASN A 43 9.61 12.24 0.37
N GLU A 44 8.99 13.11 -0.43
CA GLU A 44 9.20 14.56 -0.44
C GLU A 44 8.49 15.21 0.75
N ALA A 45 9.25 15.88 1.62
CA ALA A 45 8.71 16.55 2.81
C ALA A 45 7.80 17.75 2.47
N ASP A 46 7.97 18.36 1.29
CA ASP A 46 7.13 19.47 0.83
C ASP A 46 5.71 18.99 0.44
N GLN A 47 5.59 17.73 0.02
CA GLN A 47 4.34 17.14 -0.45
C GLN A 47 3.64 16.28 0.60
N ILE A 48 3.93 16.43 1.90
CA ILE A 48 3.32 15.62 2.98
C ILE A 48 1.77 15.62 2.95
N LYS A 49 1.15 16.66 2.38
CA LYS A 49 -0.31 16.75 2.20
C LYS A 49 -0.84 15.86 1.08
N ASN A 50 0.01 15.43 0.16
CA ASN A 50 -0.33 14.66 -1.02
C ASN A 50 -0.14 13.18 -0.70
N LEU A 51 -1.10 12.66 0.06
CA LEU A 51 -1.13 11.25 0.43
C LEU A 51 -1.48 10.39 -0.80
N LEU A 52 -0.90 9.19 -0.87
CA LEU A 52 -1.23 8.21 -1.90
C LEU A 52 -2.73 7.83 -1.82
N VAL A 53 -3.24 7.74 -0.60
CA VAL A 53 -4.62 7.47 -0.24
C VAL A 53 -5.12 8.54 0.74
N PRO A 54 -5.60 9.69 0.22
CA PRO A 54 -6.10 10.79 1.04
C PRO A 54 -7.39 10.45 1.81
N GLU A 55 -8.12 9.40 1.42
CA GLU A 55 -9.28 8.88 2.18
C GLU A 55 -8.89 8.23 3.50
N PHE A 56 -7.66 7.74 3.60
CA PHE A 56 -7.16 7.01 4.75
C PHE A 56 -5.90 7.69 5.31
N PRO A 57 -5.99 8.98 5.73
CA PRO A 57 -4.83 9.75 6.16
C PRO A 57 -4.22 9.26 7.47
N HIS A 58 -4.99 8.51 8.26
CA HIS A 58 -4.54 7.89 9.50
C HIS A 58 -3.67 6.64 9.28
N PHE A 59 -3.63 6.11 8.05
CA PHE A 59 -2.81 4.95 7.73
C PHE A 59 -1.46 5.39 7.19
N ASP A 60 -0.37 4.97 7.83
CA ASP A 60 0.99 5.25 7.35
C ASP A 60 1.39 4.35 6.18
N TYR A 61 0.87 3.13 6.13
CA TYR A 61 1.15 2.14 5.10
C TYR A 61 -0.13 1.49 4.57
N ILE A 62 -0.14 1.21 3.27
CA ILE A 62 -1.23 0.60 2.53
C ILE A 62 -0.72 -0.70 1.94
N LEU A 63 -1.27 -1.83 2.37
CA LEU A 63 -0.93 -3.13 1.80
C LEU A 63 -2.00 -3.53 0.78
N LEU A 64 -1.57 -3.66 -0.47
CA LEU A 64 -2.35 -4.23 -1.56
C LEU A 64 -2.02 -5.71 -1.71
N THR A 65 -3.06 -6.54 -1.83
CA THR A 65 -2.90 -7.97 -2.08
C THR A 65 -3.72 -8.36 -3.32
N GLN A 66 -3.10 -9.06 -4.27
CA GLN A 66 -3.74 -9.62 -5.47
C GLN A 66 -3.42 -11.12 -5.57
N GLY A 67 -4.42 -11.96 -5.84
CA GLY A 67 -4.28 -13.43 -5.89
C GLY A 67 -5.09 -14.16 -4.81
N GLU A 68 -4.76 -15.43 -4.54
CA GLU A 68 -5.45 -16.26 -3.53
C GLU A 68 -5.36 -15.70 -2.10
N ALA A 69 -4.42 -14.78 -1.86
CA ALA A 69 -4.34 -13.97 -0.64
C ALA A 69 -5.64 -13.20 -0.36
N HIS A 70 -6.46 -12.92 -1.38
CA HIS A 70 -7.79 -12.32 -1.22
C HIS A 70 -8.77 -13.25 -0.47
N MET A 71 -8.63 -14.58 -0.63
CA MET A 71 -9.34 -15.58 0.18
C MET A 71 -8.72 -15.74 1.57
N SER A 72 -7.43 -15.43 1.71
CA SER A 72 -6.70 -15.41 2.98
C SER A 72 -6.73 -14.06 3.70
N SER A 73 -7.55 -13.10 3.26
CA SER A 73 -7.63 -11.74 3.84
C SER A 73 -7.84 -11.76 5.36
N ASN A 74 -8.64 -12.71 5.85
CA ASN A 74 -8.82 -12.93 7.29
C ASN A 74 -7.51 -13.35 7.97
N ARG A 75 -6.78 -14.31 7.40
CA ARG A 75 -5.53 -14.82 7.98
C ARG A 75 -4.42 -13.78 7.96
N LEU A 76 -4.37 -12.94 6.93
CA LEU A 76 -3.40 -11.85 6.84
C LEU A 76 -3.73 -10.75 7.85
N GLN A 77 -5.02 -10.40 8.02
CA GLN A 77 -5.46 -9.48 9.07
C GLN A 77 -5.14 -10.03 10.47
N GLU A 78 -5.37 -11.32 10.71
CA GLU A 78 -5.00 -11.97 11.97
C GLU A 78 -3.49 -11.91 12.22
N LEU A 79 -2.68 -12.22 11.22
CA LEU A 79 -1.21 -12.13 11.32
C LEU A 79 -0.75 -10.70 11.61
N LEU A 80 -1.34 -9.69 10.97
CA LEU A 80 -1.03 -8.28 11.23
C LEU A 80 -1.50 -7.85 12.63
N LYS A 81 -2.69 -8.28 13.07
CA LYS A 81 -3.18 -8.04 14.45
C LYS A 81 -2.31 -8.70 15.51
N ASN A 82 -1.65 -9.81 15.18
CA ASN A 82 -0.69 -10.45 16.08
C ASN A 82 0.63 -9.66 16.21
N ILE A 83 0.86 -8.63 15.40
CA ILE A 83 2.03 -7.76 15.53
C ILE A 83 1.70 -6.65 16.54
N PRO A 84 2.35 -6.60 17.72
CA PRO A 84 2.01 -5.66 18.78
C PRO A 84 2.24 -4.19 18.41
N SER A 85 3.00 -3.92 17.35
CA SER A 85 3.23 -2.56 16.82
C SER A 85 2.15 -2.08 15.85
N ILE A 86 1.23 -2.95 15.42
CA ILE A 86 0.16 -2.57 14.49
C ILE A 86 -1.08 -2.21 15.30
N GLU A 87 -1.38 -0.91 15.38
CA GLU A 87 -2.56 -0.42 16.10
C GLU A 87 -3.86 -0.63 15.32
N LEU A 88 -3.82 -0.62 13.98
CA LEU A 88 -5.03 -0.66 13.16
C LEU A 88 -4.81 -1.40 11.84
N THR A 89 -5.70 -2.34 11.56
CA THR A 89 -5.73 -3.11 10.31
C THR A 89 -7.13 -3.06 9.72
N ALA A 90 -7.28 -2.43 8.57
CA ALA A 90 -8.54 -2.38 7.85
C ALA A 90 -8.37 -3.02 6.47
N PHE A 91 -9.32 -3.87 6.09
CA PHE A 91 -9.42 -4.34 4.73
C PHE A 91 -10.16 -3.28 3.91
N ILE A 92 -9.48 -2.73 2.91
CA ILE A 92 -10.03 -1.68 2.05
C ILE A 92 -10.15 -2.29 0.64
N PRO A 93 -11.38 -2.52 0.15
CA PRO A 93 -11.54 -3.00 -1.21
C PRO A 93 -11.11 -1.91 -2.19
N LEU A 94 -10.28 -2.26 -3.19
CA LEU A 94 -9.88 -1.39 -4.30
C LEU A 94 -11.03 -0.53 -4.89
N PRO A 95 -12.25 -1.05 -5.16
CA PRO A 95 -13.34 -0.24 -5.71
C PRO A 95 -13.85 0.85 -4.75
N ALA A 96 -13.57 0.75 -3.45
CA ALA A 96 -13.93 1.78 -2.47
C ALA A 96 -12.91 2.94 -2.41
N LEU A 97 -11.75 2.82 -3.07
CA LEU A 97 -10.76 3.88 -3.14
C LEU A 97 -11.07 4.82 -4.30
N LYS A 98 -11.27 6.11 -4.02
CA LYS A 98 -11.26 7.17 -5.04
C LYS A 98 -9.89 7.29 -5.68
N SER A 99 -8.82 7.06 -4.92
CA SER A 99 -7.44 7.03 -5.42
C SER A 99 -7.04 5.69 -6.03
N LYS A 100 -7.99 4.84 -6.44
CA LYS A 100 -7.69 3.56 -7.09
C LYS A 100 -6.80 3.73 -8.34
N ASP A 101 -6.91 4.83 -9.07
CA ASP A 101 -6.08 5.15 -10.23
C ASP A 101 -4.58 5.23 -9.87
N ASN A 102 -4.24 5.62 -8.64
CA ASN A 102 -2.86 5.61 -8.16
C ASN A 102 -2.30 4.19 -7.95
N PHE A 103 -3.15 3.16 -8.02
CA PHE A 103 -2.77 1.75 -7.88
C PHE A 103 -2.94 0.96 -9.18
N ILE A 104 -3.40 1.62 -10.26
CA ILE A 104 -3.48 1.06 -11.59
C ILE A 104 -2.14 1.37 -12.27
N PHE A 105 -1.23 0.41 -12.21
CA PHE A 105 0.05 0.42 -12.92
C PHE A 105 0.08 -0.73 -13.91
#